data_AF-A0A2J6TTE3-F1
#
_entry.id   AF-A0A2J6TTE3-F1
#
_cell.length_a   1.000
_cell.length_b   1.000
_cell.length_c   1.000
_cell.angle_alpha   90.00
_cell.angle_beta   90.00
_cell.angle_gamma   90.00
#
_symmetry.space_group_name_H-M   'P 1'
#
loop_
_entity.id
_entity.type
_entity.pdbx_description
1 polymer ?
#
loop_
_entity_poly.entity_id
_entity_poly.type
_entity_poly.pdbx_seq_one_letter_code
_entity_poly.pdbx_strand_id
1 'polypeptide(L)'
;MTFQKGPTGSPLYIHPTLGDLPKPWILRFCGSKAPRYFNLETSETTTKNPRHDKRILRKADESRKAQGLGESSCFVRVSKTIPLSEYKREDVKSYNIRHDYHIVKILDDPNSKNKVGAFNGGVFVVKHKITQLLSVEKRFKEQDIHFTKDEVHMLHRLRHASISFFTAGFVTPDLKRASVYVEFCDRGSLENLIRAFGTKRLHASSDAEKPEVPERFIWHAFAGLCDGLAYLMSGRTYLSSDVTDYDSAPGWVPILHRDMKPDNVLIRSRGTVGTKRYFYCVLSDFGLACEDRPPGHPKEDRGQKSRGKCGTKTYWAPELLYNPYPKIPYPDRLSPDKPEWNPEYYYFPDQQKHTAKSDLWALGAMMYNLADCGPLSRNGVLEVHASTHLLWDGKPSNISWDIYQDGTISRKTLDINKLKLNKPYTSFLSDAIKLATRELHKRPDPISMLMALKDLMNNSGFINHIPKGHEHEQLPSWATRVHDYHSLPPIDPKLFPEN
;
A
#
# COMPACT_ATOMS: atom_id res chain seq x y z
N MET A 1 10.78 27.49 -41.53
CA MET A 1 10.26 26.69 -40.39
C MET A 1 11.19 25.51 -40.18
N THR A 2 11.89 25.44 -39.05
CA THR A 2 12.80 24.34 -38.75
C THR A 2 12.06 23.31 -37.90
N PHE A 3 11.81 22.13 -38.49
CA PHE A 3 11.33 20.97 -37.74
C PHE A 3 12.54 20.37 -37.03
N GLN A 4 12.61 20.46 -35.71
CA GLN A 4 13.55 19.60 -34.98
C GLN A 4 12.94 18.21 -34.92
N LYS A 5 13.47 17.32 -35.76
CA LYS A 5 13.24 15.88 -35.63
C LYS A 5 13.77 15.44 -34.27
N GLY A 6 13.03 14.58 -33.58
CA GLY A 6 13.58 13.90 -32.41
C GLY A 6 14.83 13.09 -32.77
N PRO A 7 15.56 12.52 -31.78
CA PRO A 7 16.79 11.75 -32.01
C PRO A 7 16.65 10.62 -33.04
N THR A 8 15.41 10.14 -33.26
CA THR A 8 15.05 9.05 -34.17
C THR A 8 14.54 9.51 -35.54
N GLY A 9 14.61 10.81 -35.86
CA GLY A 9 14.09 11.32 -37.13
C GLY A 9 12.56 11.50 -37.18
N SER A 10 11.84 11.13 -36.11
CA SER A 10 10.39 11.25 -36.00
C SER A 10 9.95 12.72 -35.83
N PRO A 11 8.89 13.18 -36.52
CA PRO A 11 8.33 14.53 -36.37
C PRO A 11 7.58 14.74 -35.04
N LEU A 12 7.43 13.69 -34.23
CA LEU A 12 6.72 13.72 -32.96
C LEU A 12 7.71 13.91 -31.80
N TYR A 13 7.71 15.10 -31.21
CA TYR A 13 8.40 15.35 -29.96
C TYR A 13 7.68 14.62 -28.81
N ILE A 14 8.33 13.58 -28.28
CA ILE A 14 7.87 12.84 -27.10
C ILE A 14 8.45 13.52 -25.87
N HIS A 15 7.59 14.06 -24.99
CA HIS A 15 8.06 14.78 -23.82
C HIS A 15 8.62 13.78 -22.80
N PRO A 16 9.88 13.93 -22.33
CA PRO A 16 10.54 12.94 -21.49
C PRO A 16 9.85 12.70 -20.13
N THR A 17 8.95 13.59 -19.70
CA THR A 17 8.19 13.46 -18.44
C THR A 17 6.68 13.30 -18.64
N LEU A 18 6.15 13.59 -19.83
CA LEU A 18 4.69 13.69 -20.03
C LEU A 18 4.18 12.75 -21.12
N GLY A 19 5.06 11.91 -21.68
CA GLY A 19 4.74 10.99 -22.77
C GLY A 19 4.40 11.71 -24.07
N ASP A 20 3.62 11.05 -24.92
CA ASP A 20 3.17 11.61 -26.20
C ASP A 20 2.17 12.74 -26.02
N LEU A 21 2.09 13.63 -27.00
CA LEU A 21 0.93 14.51 -27.13
C LEU A 21 -0.28 13.69 -27.60
N PRO A 22 -1.49 13.98 -27.08
CA PRO A 22 -2.69 13.35 -27.62
C PRO A 22 -2.83 13.73 -29.10
N LYS A 23 -3.02 12.75 -29.98
CA LYS A 23 -3.30 13.02 -31.40
C LYS A 23 -4.56 13.91 -31.51
N PRO A 24 -4.61 14.87 -32.45
CA PRO A 24 -3.64 15.16 -33.52
C PRO A 24 -2.60 16.25 -33.15
N TRP A 25 -2.30 16.46 -31.86
CA TRP A 25 -1.42 17.54 -31.42
C TRP A 25 0.07 17.24 -31.60
N ILE A 26 0.82 18.24 -32.05
CA ILE A 26 2.28 18.23 -32.15
C ILE A 26 2.89 19.45 -31.46
N LEU A 27 4.18 19.37 -31.10
CA LEU A 27 4.93 20.53 -30.57
C LEU A 27 5.66 21.23 -31.71
N ARG A 28 5.48 22.55 -31.84
CA ARG A 28 6.19 23.41 -32.78
C ARG A 28 7.04 24.44 -32.04
N PHE A 29 8.31 24.54 -32.44
CA PHE A 29 9.22 25.60 -32.00
C PHE A 29 9.31 26.64 -33.11
N CYS A 30 8.82 27.85 -32.86
CA CYS A 30 8.85 28.95 -33.83
C CYS A 30 9.96 29.95 -33.46
N GLY A 31 11.21 29.62 -33.81
CA GLY A 31 12.37 30.48 -33.54
C GLY A 31 12.67 30.67 -32.05
N SER A 32 13.02 31.90 -31.64
CA SER A 32 13.34 32.27 -30.25
C SER A 32 12.14 32.33 -29.30
N LYS A 33 10.96 31.87 -29.72
CA LYS A 33 9.73 31.92 -28.92
C LYS A 33 9.46 30.58 -28.24
N ALA A 34 8.78 30.64 -27.08
CA ALA A 34 8.37 29.49 -26.31
C ALA A 34 7.63 28.42 -27.16
N PRO A 35 7.77 27.12 -26.83
CA PRO A 35 7.13 26.04 -27.56
C PRO A 35 5.61 26.22 -27.63
N ARG A 36 5.03 25.96 -28.80
CA ARG A 36 3.59 26.00 -29.03
C ARG A 36 3.08 24.63 -29.45
N TYR A 37 1.91 24.26 -28.97
CA TYR A 37 1.22 23.05 -29.38
C TYR A 37 0.33 23.38 -30.58
N PHE A 38 0.39 22.56 -31.62
CA PHE A 38 -0.34 22.73 -32.87
C PHE A 38 -1.19 21.50 -33.15
N ASN A 39 -2.46 21.70 -33.46
CA ASN A 39 -3.39 20.64 -33.83
C ASN A 39 -3.36 20.43 -35.35
N LEU A 40 -3.00 19.23 -35.82
CA LEU A 40 -2.86 18.95 -37.26
C LEU A 40 -4.18 18.93 -38.03
N GLU A 41 -5.32 18.71 -37.36
CA GLU A 41 -6.63 18.63 -38.00
C GLU A 41 -7.32 20.01 -38.04
N THR A 42 -7.28 20.74 -36.92
CA THR A 42 -7.98 22.03 -36.80
C THR A 42 -7.10 23.23 -37.16
N SER A 43 -5.79 23.01 -37.31
CA SER A 43 -4.78 24.07 -37.45
C SER A 43 -4.71 25.05 -36.26
N GLU A 44 -5.36 24.72 -35.13
CA GLU A 44 -5.31 25.54 -33.92
C GLU A 44 -3.92 25.49 -33.28
N THR A 45 -3.52 26.62 -32.67
CA THR A 45 -2.27 26.73 -31.93
C THR A 45 -2.54 27.20 -30.50
N THR A 46 -1.90 26.58 -29.51
CA THR A 46 -2.02 26.96 -28.10
C THR A 46 -0.67 26.91 -27.40
N THR A 47 -0.52 27.68 -26.32
CA THR A 47 0.62 27.60 -25.39
C THR A 47 0.31 26.68 -24.20
N LYS A 48 -0.96 26.31 -23.99
CA LYS A 48 -1.37 25.40 -22.92
C LYS A 48 -1.18 23.96 -23.37
N ASN A 49 -0.56 23.13 -22.53
CA ASN A 49 -0.27 21.73 -22.87
C ASN A 49 -1.58 20.93 -23.08
N PRO A 50 -1.83 20.39 -24.29
CA PRO A 50 -3.03 19.63 -24.63
C PRO A 50 -3.26 18.40 -23.74
N ARG A 51 -2.21 17.88 -23.11
CA ARG A 51 -2.30 16.78 -22.13
C ARG A 51 -3.11 17.14 -20.88
N HIS A 52 -3.30 18.43 -20.61
CA HIS A 52 -4.08 18.91 -19.48
C HIS A 52 -5.44 19.50 -19.92
N ASP A 53 -5.74 19.46 -21.21
CA ASP A 53 -7.02 19.89 -21.73
C ASP A 53 -8.08 18.79 -21.52
N LYS A 54 -9.09 19.11 -20.71
CA LYS A 54 -10.15 18.19 -20.33
C LYS A 54 -10.96 17.66 -21.53
N ARG A 55 -11.11 18.44 -22.60
CA ARG A 55 -11.88 18.04 -23.80
C ARG A 55 -11.09 17.03 -24.62
N ILE A 56 -9.77 17.22 -24.71
CA ILE A 56 -8.87 16.36 -25.49
C ILE A 56 -8.65 15.03 -24.78
N LEU A 57 -8.44 15.04 -23.47
CA LEU A 57 -8.35 13.82 -22.65
C LEU A 57 -9.60 12.96 -22.79
N ARG A 58 -10.78 13.57 -22.80
CA ARG A 58 -12.06 12.88 -22.97
C ARG A 58 -12.18 12.22 -24.37
N LYS A 59 -11.80 12.92 -25.44
CA LYS A 59 -11.77 12.34 -26.79
C LYS A 59 -10.77 11.18 -26.92
N ALA A 60 -9.60 11.30 -26.29
CA ALA A 60 -8.59 10.23 -26.28
C ALA A 60 -9.02 9.02 -25.45
N ASP A 61 -9.88 9.21 -24.44
CA ASP A 61 -10.52 8.13 -23.68
C ASP A 61 -11.60 7.44 -24.52
N GLU A 62 -12.46 8.21 -25.19
CA GLU A 62 -13.50 7.71 -26.11
C GLU A 62 -12.90 6.92 -27.29
N SER A 63 -11.78 7.37 -27.86
CA SER A 63 -11.09 6.67 -28.96
C SER A 63 -10.39 5.38 -28.51
N ARG A 64 -9.88 5.32 -27.27
CA ARG A 64 -9.34 4.09 -26.68
C ARG A 64 -10.42 3.03 -26.44
N LYS A 65 -11.64 3.44 -26.08
CA LYS A 65 -12.81 2.54 -25.96
C LYS A 65 -13.25 1.96 -27.30
N ALA A 66 -13.14 2.72 -28.38
CA ALA A 66 -13.56 2.28 -29.72
C ALA A 66 -12.64 1.21 -30.36
N GLN A 67 -11.39 1.06 -29.91
CA GLN A 67 -10.42 0.13 -30.52
C GLN A 67 -10.42 -1.29 -29.94
N GLY A 68 -11.34 -1.63 -29.02
CA GLY A 68 -11.41 -2.99 -28.46
C GLY A 68 -10.17 -3.44 -27.67
N LEU A 69 -9.24 -2.50 -27.39
CA LEU A 69 -8.08 -2.72 -26.53
C LEU A 69 -8.60 -2.78 -25.10
N GLY A 70 -8.69 -3.99 -24.55
CA GLY A 70 -9.18 -4.30 -23.21
C GLY A 70 -8.78 -3.23 -22.20
N GLU A 71 -9.79 -2.54 -21.69
CA GLU A 71 -9.64 -1.45 -20.74
C GLU A 71 -8.93 -2.02 -19.51
N SER A 72 -7.69 -1.61 -19.30
CA SER A 72 -6.98 -2.07 -18.13
C SER A 72 -7.67 -1.57 -16.88
N SER A 73 -7.94 -2.54 -16.02
CA SER A 73 -8.56 -2.44 -14.71
C SER A 73 -8.09 -1.29 -13.81
N CYS A 74 -6.91 -0.73 -14.02
CA CYS A 74 -6.42 0.43 -13.27
C CYS A 74 -7.22 1.71 -13.57
N PHE A 75 -7.77 1.87 -14.78
CA PHE A 75 -8.49 3.08 -15.22
C PHE A 75 -10.02 2.96 -15.14
N VAL A 76 -10.56 1.73 -15.21
CA VAL A 76 -12.02 1.46 -15.26
C VAL A 76 -12.70 1.56 -13.90
N ARG A 77 -11.95 1.69 -12.80
CA ARG A 77 -12.52 1.86 -11.44
C ARG A 77 -13.43 3.10 -11.26
N VAL A 78 -13.61 3.94 -12.29
CA VAL A 78 -14.52 5.10 -12.32
C VAL A 78 -15.40 5.14 -13.58
N SER A 79 -15.65 4.00 -14.24
CA SER A 79 -16.85 3.95 -15.08
C SER A 79 -18.06 3.85 -14.14
N LYS A 80 -18.95 4.84 -14.15
CA LYS A 80 -20.21 4.79 -13.39
C LYS A 80 -21.13 3.64 -13.80
N THR A 81 -20.79 2.89 -14.87
CA THR A 81 -21.71 1.95 -15.51
C THR A 81 -21.59 0.50 -15.04
N ILE A 82 -20.49 0.09 -14.39
CA ILE A 82 -20.32 -1.30 -13.93
C ILE A 82 -19.78 -1.32 -12.49
N PRO A 83 -20.54 -1.85 -11.51
CA PRO A 83 -20.06 -2.06 -10.16
C PRO A 83 -18.78 -2.90 -10.11
N LEU A 84 -17.85 -2.60 -9.18
CA LEU A 84 -16.59 -3.35 -9.02
C LEU A 84 -16.84 -4.85 -8.76
N SER A 85 -17.97 -5.19 -8.14
CA SER A 85 -18.42 -6.56 -7.91
C SER A 85 -18.66 -7.35 -9.21
N GLU A 86 -19.15 -6.69 -10.27
CA GLU A 86 -19.47 -7.28 -11.57
C GLU A 86 -18.26 -7.36 -12.52
N TYR A 87 -17.13 -6.76 -12.12
CA TYR A 87 -15.92 -6.77 -12.94
C TYR A 87 -15.33 -8.17 -13.09
N LYS A 88 -15.32 -8.72 -14.30
CA LYS A 88 -14.67 -10.00 -14.61
C LYS A 88 -13.16 -9.80 -14.75
N ARG A 89 -12.38 -10.43 -13.87
CA ARG A 89 -10.92 -10.45 -13.96
C ARG A 89 -10.46 -11.46 -14.99
N GLU A 90 -9.33 -11.18 -15.62
CA GLU A 90 -8.63 -12.21 -16.39
C GLU A 90 -8.24 -13.37 -15.48
N ASP A 91 -8.37 -14.59 -15.99
CA ASP A 91 -7.96 -15.79 -15.27
C ASP A 91 -6.44 -15.84 -15.09
N VAL A 92 -6.00 -16.47 -13.99
CA VAL A 92 -4.59 -16.78 -13.75
C VAL A 92 -4.13 -17.73 -14.86
N LYS A 93 -3.12 -17.31 -15.63
CA LYS A 93 -2.64 -18.07 -16.79
C LYS A 93 -1.84 -19.30 -16.36
N SER A 94 -1.94 -20.36 -17.14
CA SER A 94 -1.13 -21.58 -16.99
C SER A 94 0.18 -21.54 -17.80
N TYR A 95 0.53 -20.38 -18.36
CA TYR A 95 1.72 -20.16 -19.18
C TYR A 95 2.40 -18.83 -18.83
N ASN A 96 3.70 -18.73 -19.09
CA ASN A 96 4.50 -17.55 -18.76
C ASN A 96 4.15 -16.35 -19.67
N ILE A 97 3.73 -15.24 -19.04
CA ILE A 97 3.37 -13.97 -19.72
C ILE A 97 4.42 -12.87 -19.53
N ARG A 98 5.59 -13.15 -18.94
CA ARG A 98 6.65 -12.13 -18.73
C ARG A 98 7.08 -11.45 -20.02
N HIS A 99 7.02 -12.17 -21.14
CA HIS A 99 7.37 -11.65 -22.46
C HIS A 99 6.42 -10.54 -22.94
N ASP A 100 5.25 -10.36 -22.33
CA ASP A 100 4.31 -9.27 -22.65
C ASP A 100 4.68 -7.94 -21.98
N TYR A 101 5.73 -7.94 -21.17
CA TYR A 101 6.12 -6.79 -20.34
C TYR A 101 7.59 -6.38 -20.56
N HIS A 102 7.87 -5.10 -20.31
CA HIS A 102 9.21 -4.56 -20.15
C HIS A 102 9.47 -4.25 -18.68
N ILE A 103 10.60 -4.67 -18.13
CA ILE A 103 11.05 -4.20 -16.81
C ILE A 103 11.51 -2.76 -16.98
N VAL A 104 11.01 -1.83 -16.16
CA VAL A 104 11.41 -0.40 -16.21
C VAL A 104 12.07 0.08 -14.92
N LYS A 105 11.83 -0.61 -13.80
CA LYS A 105 12.48 -0.33 -12.52
C LYS A 105 12.55 -1.58 -11.66
N ILE A 106 13.66 -1.76 -10.97
CA ILE A 106 13.83 -2.79 -9.94
C ILE A 106 13.49 -2.14 -8.60
N LEU A 107 12.55 -2.74 -7.87
CA LEU A 107 12.16 -2.31 -6.52
C LEU A 107 12.86 -3.15 -5.46
N ASP A 108 12.92 -4.46 -5.68
CA ASP A 108 13.64 -5.43 -4.84
C ASP A 108 14.47 -6.34 -5.75
N ASP A 109 15.79 -6.28 -5.62
CA ASP A 109 16.74 -7.02 -6.44
C ASP A 109 17.01 -8.39 -5.81
N PRO A 110 16.67 -9.51 -6.48
CA PRO A 110 16.91 -10.84 -5.94
C PRO A 110 18.40 -11.16 -5.73
N ASN A 111 19.29 -10.44 -6.39
CA ASN A 111 20.75 -10.62 -6.31
C ASN A 111 21.41 -9.69 -5.28
N SER A 112 20.65 -8.78 -4.65
CA SER A 112 21.18 -7.90 -3.61
C SER A 112 21.64 -8.70 -2.39
N LYS A 113 22.83 -8.38 -1.88
CA LYS A 113 23.31 -8.90 -0.58
C LYS A 113 22.43 -8.45 0.59
N ASN A 114 21.72 -7.33 0.43
CA ASN A 114 20.78 -6.77 1.39
C ASN A 114 19.35 -7.20 1.03
N LYS A 115 19.04 -8.50 1.15
CA LYS A 115 17.71 -9.06 0.82
C LYS A 115 16.63 -8.42 1.69
N VAL A 116 15.60 -7.83 1.07
CA VAL A 116 14.42 -7.27 1.77
C VAL A 116 13.19 -8.10 1.40
N GLY A 117 13.11 -9.33 1.91
CA GLY A 117 11.91 -10.16 1.75
C GLY A 117 12.17 -11.67 1.81
N ALA A 118 11.29 -12.40 2.51
CA ALA A 118 11.46 -13.84 2.72
C ALA A 118 11.21 -14.69 1.45
N PHE A 119 10.31 -14.25 0.55
CA PHE A 119 9.75 -15.09 -0.52
C PHE A 119 10.01 -14.60 -1.97
N ASN A 120 10.91 -13.64 -2.14
CA ASN A 120 10.89 -12.82 -3.37
C ASN A 120 11.94 -13.31 -4.37
N GLY A 121 11.51 -13.69 -5.57
CA GLY A 121 12.35 -13.78 -6.77
C GLY A 121 12.64 -12.41 -7.41
N GLY A 122 12.40 -11.33 -6.66
CA GLY A 122 12.48 -9.94 -7.07
C GLY A 122 11.12 -9.27 -7.23
N VAL A 123 11.10 -7.95 -7.05
CA VAL A 123 9.94 -7.08 -7.27
C VAL A 123 10.31 -5.99 -8.27
N PHE A 124 9.52 -5.84 -9.32
CA PHE A 124 9.82 -5.01 -10.47
C PHE A 124 8.63 -4.11 -10.79
N VAL A 125 8.90 -2.87 -11.19
CA VAL A 125 7.92 -2.13 -11.99
C VAL A 125 8.10 -2.55 -13.43
N VAL A 126 7.00 -2.97 -14.03
CA VAL A 126 6.94 -3.42 -15.42
C VAL A 126 5.95 -2.58 -16.21
N LYS A 127 6.19 -2.46 -17.51
CA LYS A 127 5.34 -1.77 -18.48
C LYS A 127 4.82 -2.78 -19.49
N HIS A 128 3.51 -2.94 -19.57
CA HIS A 128 2.91 -3.83 -20.56
C HIS A 128 3.16 -3.31 -21.99
N LYS A 129 3.65 -4.16 -22.89
CA LYS A 129 4.13 -3.77 -24.22
C LYS A 129 3.06 -3.14 -25.10
N ILE A 130 1.84 -3.63 -25.02
CA ILE A 130 0.74 -3.15 -25.87
C ILE A 130 0.04 -1.95 -25.23
N THR A 131 -0.40 -2.09 -23.97
CA THR A 131 -1.23 -1.07 -23.30
C THR A 131 -0.40 0.08 -22.71
N GLN A 132 0.93 -0.09 -22.61
CA GLN A 132 1.87 0.87 -22.03
C GLN A 132 1.65 1.16 -20.53
N LEU A 133 0.90 0.30 -19.86
CA LEU A 133 0.52 0.48 -18.47
C LEU A 133 1.55 -0.08 -17.51
N LEU A 134 1.75 0.65 -16.42
CA LEU A 134 2.64 0.23 -15.35
C LEU A 134 1.92 -0.74 -14.42
N SER A 135 2.65 -1.77 -13.99
CA SER A 135 2.25 -2.71 -12.95
C SER A 135 3.47 -3.06 -12.11
N VAL A 136 3.22 -3.59 -10.92
CA VAL A 136 4.28 -4.20 -10.11
C VAL A 136 4.24 -5.70 -10.33
N GLU A 137 5.32 -6.27 -10.86
CA GLU A 137 5.54 -7.71 -10.93
C GLU A 137 6.25 -8.17 -9.65
N LYS A 138 5.63 -9.09 -8.91
CA LYS A 138 6.29 -9.87 -7.86
C LYS A 138 6.58 -11.26 -8.43
N ARG A 139 7.87 -11.62 -8.48
CA ARG A 139 8.33 -12.94 -8.90
C ARG A 139 8.47 -13.84 -7.69
N PHE A 140 8.14 -15.10 -7.87
CA PHE A 140 8.26 -16.12 -6.82
C PHE A 140 9.46 -17.02 -7.09
N LYS A 141 10.14 -17.48 -6.03
CA LYS A 141 11.25 -18.42 -6.15
C LYS A 141 10.74 -19.82 -6.45
N GLU A 142 11.54 -20.61 -7.15
CA GLU A 142 11.27 -22.00 -7.52
C GLU A 142 10.73 -22.84 -6.34
N GLN A 143 11.40 -22.76 -5.19
CA GLN A 143 11.09 -23.50 -3.96
C GLN A 143 9.76 -23.11 -3.30
N ASP A 144 9.22 -21.93 -3.61
CA ASP A 144 8.04 -21.35 -2.94
C ASP A 144 6.75 -21.50 -3.77
N ILE A 145 6.83 -22.13 -4.94
CA ILE A 145 5.72 -22.16 -5.91
C ILE A 145 4.51 -22.92 -5.42
N HIS A 146 4.73 -23.94 -4.58
CA HIS A 146 3.63 -24.67 -3.97
C HIS A 146 2.76 -23.74 -3.10
N PHE A 147 3.39 -22.83 -2.35
CA PHE A 147 2.71 -21.83 -1.52
C PHE A 147 2.22 -20.62 -2.32
N THR A 148 2.88 -20.31 -3.44
CA THR A 148 2.57 -19.15 -4.29
C THR A 148 1.18 -19.21 -4.90
N LYS A 149 0.66 -20.41 -5.20
CA LYS A 149 -0.70 -20.57 -5.76
C LYS A 149 -1.73 -19.88 -4.88
N ASP A 150 -1.60 -20.00 -3.57
CA ASP A 150 -2.56 -19.44 -2.63
C ASP A 150 -2.53 -17.91 -2.66
N GLU A 151 -1.35 -17.27 -2.68
CA GLU A 151 -1.23 -15.81 -2.78
C GLU A 151 -1.81 -15.28 -4.11
N VAL A 152 -1.46 -15.91 -5.23
CA VAL A 152 -1.94 -15.49 -6.57
C VAL A 152 -3.46 -15.60 -6.66
N HIS A 153 -4.04 -16.74 -6.22
CA HIS A 153 -5.49 -16.95 -6.24
C HIS A 153 -6.21 -16.09 -5.21
N MET A 154 -5.61 -15.82 -4.05
CA MET A 154 -6.15 -14.90 -3.06
C MET A 154 -6.25 -13.49 -3.64
N LEU A 155 -5.16 -12.94 -4.16
CA LEU A 155 -5.16 -11.62 -4.80
C LEU A 155 -6.15 -11.56 -5.97
N HIS A 156 -6.27 -12.63 -6.76
CA HIS A 156 -7.22 -12.74 -7.88
C HIS A 156 -8.68 -12.62 -7.44
N ARG A 157 -9.07 -13.08 -6.25
CA ARG A 157 -10.45 -12.93 -5.74
C ARG A 157 -10.74 -11.59 -5.04
N LEU A 158 -9.73 -10.89 -4.55
CA LEU A 158 -9.89 -9.67 -3.75
C LEU A 158 -10.27 -8.44 -4.58
N ARG A 159 -11.51 -7.93 -4.45
CA ARG A 159 -12.04 -6.79 -5.20
C ARG A 159 -12.45 -5.64 -4.27
N HIS A 160 -11.48 -4.81 -3.89
CA HIS A 160 -11.73 -3.66 -3.02
C HIS A 160 -10.92 -2.43 -3.44
N ALA A 161 -11.39 -1.22 -3.12
CA ALA A 161 -10.71 0.03 -3.47
C ALA A 161 -9.44 0.29 -2.64
N SER A 162 -9.40 -0.24 -1.42
CA SER A 162 -8.28 -0.15 -0.48
C SER A 162 -7.39 -1.39 -0.48
N ILE A 163 -7.47 -2.24 -1.50
CA ILE A 163 -6.63 -3.43 -1.68
C ILE A 163 -6.01 -3.37 -3.08
N SER A 164 -4.72 -3.71 -3.18
CA SER A 164 -3.97 -3.73 -4.42
C SER A 164 -4.68 -4.58 -5.47
N PHE A 165 -4.93 -3.98 -6.62
CA PHE A 165 -5.67 -4.63 -7.68
C PHE A 165 -4.78 -5.64 -8.42
N PHE A 166 -5.20 -6.90 -8.48
CA PHE A 166 -4.63 -7.91 -9.38
C PHE A 166 -4.84 -7.49 -10.85
N THR A 167 -3.76 -7.28 -11.60
CA THR A 167 -3.83 -6.94 -13.02
C THR A 167 -3.64 -8.16 -13.93
N ALA A 168 -2.70 -9.04 -13.59
CA ALA A 168 -2.45 -10.30 -14.29
C ALA A 168 -1.67 -11.26 -13.38
N GLY A 169 -1.52 -12.51 -13.79
CA GLY A 169 -0.72 -13.48 -13.06
C GLY A 169 -0.66 -14.81 -13.78
N PHE A 170 0.38 -15.58 -13.50
CA PHE A 170 0.52 -16.93 -14.02
C PHE A 170 1.19 -17.85 -13.01
N VAL A 171 0.88 -19.13 -13.13
CA VAL A 171 1.55 -20.21 -12.39
C VAL A 171 1.81 -21.35 -13.36
N THR A 172 3.08 -21.70 -13.54
CA THR A 172 3.56 -22.85 -14.34
C THR A 172 4.31 -23.78 -13.38
N PRO A 173 3.62 -24.71 -12.68
CA PRO A 173 4.23 -25.58 -11.68
C PRO A 173 5.30 -26.50 -12.25
N ASP A 174 5.10 -26.95 -13.48
CA ASP A 174 5.98 -27.79 -14.27
C ASP A 174 7.32 -27.10 -14.57
N LEU A 175 7.27 -25.83 -14.98
CA LEU A 175 8.45 -25.00 -15.19
C LEU A 175 8.95 -24.35 -13.92
N LYS A 176 8.28 -24.62 -12.78
CA LYS A 176 8.52 -23.99 -11.49
C LYS A 176 8.73 -22.48 -11.65
N ARG A 177 7.75 -21.81 -12.25
CA ARG A 177 7.67 -20.34 -12.30
C ARG A 177 6.29 -19.82 -11.93
N ALA A 178 6.27 -18.66 -11.30
CA ALA A 178 5.07 -17.89 -11.07
C ALA A 178 5.41 -16.40 -10.96
N SER A 179 4.45 -15.56 -11.36
CA SER A 179 4.46 -14.12 -11.06
C SER A 179 3.04 -13.65 -10.82
N VAL A 180 2.90 -12.65 -9.95
CA VAL A 180 1.69 -11.85 -9.83
C VAL A 180 1.99 -10.42 -10.25
N TYR A 181 1.06 -9.83 -11.00
CA TYR A 181 1.09 -8.45 -11.42
C TYR A 181 -0.04 -7.72 -10.71
N VAL A 182 0.31 -6.62 -10.05
CA VAL A 182 -0.66 -5.76 -9.35
C VAL A 182 -0.55 -4.32 -9.82
N GLU A 183 -1.55 -3.51 -9.50
CA GLU A 183 -1.57 -2.10 -9.84
C GLU A 183 -0.33 -1.36 -9.30
N PHE A 184 0.22 -0.46 -10.12
CA PHE A 184 1.29 0.41 -9.68
C PHE A 184 0.72 1.62 -8.93
N CYS A 185 1.15 1.80 -7.68
CA CYS A 185 0.81 2.96 -6.85
C CYS A 185 1.92 4.01 -6.93
N ASP A 186 1.61 5.16 -7.52
CA ASP A 186 2.58 6.15 -7.97
C ASP A 186 3.09 7.09 -6.88
N ARG A 187 2.64 6.98 -5.62
CA ARG A 187 2.98 7.95 -4.55
C ARG A 187 3.79 7.38 -3.40
N GLY A 188 4.35 6.19 -3.58
CA GLY A 188 5.12 5.49 -2.55
C GLY A 188 4.21 4.84 -1.50
N SER A 189 4.75 4.60 -0.31
CA SER A 189 4.04 3.98 0.82
C SER A 189 3.66 4.99 1.91
N LEU A 190 2.83 4.56 2.86
CA LEU A 190 2.50 5.31 4.06
C LEU A 190 3.74 5.51 4.95
N GLU A 191 4.68 4.56 4.95
CA GLU A 191 6.00 4.72 5.58
C GLU A 191 6.73 5.96 5.01
N ASN A 192 6.74 6.11 3.68
CA ASN A 192 7.39 7.26 3.04
C ASN A 192 6.73 8.58 3.45
N LEU A 193 5.40 8.60 3.58
CA LEU A 193 4.65 9.77 4.03
C LEU A 193 5.01 10.14 5.48
N ILE A 194 4.98 9.17 6.39
CA ILE A 194 5.32 9.37 7.81
C ILE A 194 6.77 9.87 7.94
N ARG A 195 7.71 9.27 7.20
CA ARG A 195 9.11 9.70 7.18
C ARG A 195 9.29 11.12 6.63
N ALA A 196 8.54 11.50 5.59
CA ALA A 196 8.59 12.84 5.05
C ALA A 196 8.17 13.89 6.10
N PHE A 197 7.06 13.65 6.80
CA PHE A 197 6.61 14.54 7.89
C PHE A 197 7.60 14.56 9.05
N GLY A 198 8.07 13.40 9.51
CA GLY A 198 9.01 13.34 10.62
C GLY A 198 10.36 13.98 10.32
N THR A 199 10.85 13.85 9.09
CA THR A 199 12.09 14.53 8.63
C THR A 199 11.90 16.05 8.66
N LYS A 200 10.75 16.55 8.19
CA LYS A 200 10.46 17.99 8.26
C LYS A 200 10.30 18.49 9.68
N ARG A 201 9.68 17.71 10.59
CA ARG A 201 9.57 18.03 12.01
C ARG A 201 10.94 18.06 12.70
N LEU A 202 11.82 17.12 12.38
CA LEU A 202 13.17 17.04 12.93
C LEU A 202 14.02 18.27 12.56
N HIS A 203 13.81 18.82 11.37
CA HIS A 203 14.53 19.99 10.87
C HIS A 203 13.80 21.33 11.05
N ALA A 204 12.66 21.34 11.75
CA ALA A 204 11.95 22.58 12.05
C ALA A 204 12.75 23.42 13.06
N SER A 205 12.83 24.74 12.85
CA SER A 205 13.61 25.64 13.71
C SER A 205 12.89 25.97 15.01
N SER A 206 11.58 25.75 15.05
CA SER A 206 10.72 25.98 16.21
C SER A 206 9.54 25.00 16.21
N ASP A 207 8.86 24.87 17.35
CA ASP A 207 7.64 24.05 17.44
C ASP A 207 6.56 24.53 16.47
N ALA A 208 6.38 25.84 16.31
CA ALA A 208 5.39 26.44 15.40
C ALA A 208 5.59 26.08 13.92
N GLU A 209 6.80 25.70 13.51
CA GLU A 209 7.12 25.30 12.13
C GLU A 209 6.91 23.81 11.87
N LYS A 210 6.68 22.99 12.90
CA LYS A 210 6.51 21.54 12.75
C LYS A 210 5.25 21.24 11.94
N PRO A 211 5.37 20.63 10.74
CA PRO A 211 4.20 20.32 9.94
C PRO A 211 3.41 19.18 10.57
N GLU A 212 2.10 19.18 10.39
CA GLU A 212 1.20 18.16 10.93
C GLU A 212 0.44 17.51 9.79
N VAL A 213 0.14 16.22 9.94
CA VAL A 213 -0.68 15.53 8.96
C VAL A 213 -2.10 16.06 9.11
N PRO A 214 -2.75 16.52 8.02
CA PRO A 214 -4.16 16.87 8.00
C PRO A 214 -5.03 15.81 8.66
N GLU A 215 -5.84 16.18 9.65
CA GLU A 215 -6.68 15.22 10.37
C GLU A 215 -7.64 14.48 9.42
N ARG A 216 -8.17 15.21 8.43
CA ARG A 216 -9.05 14.64 7.40
C ARG A 216 -8.35 13.57 6.58
N PHE A 217 -7.03 13.65 6.39
CA PHE A 217 -6.27 12.59 5.72
C PHE A 217 -6.17 11.34 6.59
N ILE A 218 -5.96 11.51 7.90
CA ILE A 218 -5.92 10.38 8.84
C ILE A 218 -7.27 9.66 8.85
N TRP A 219 -8.38 10.39 8.94
CA TRP A 219 -9.73 9.81 8.81
C TRP A 219 -9.94 9.07 7.49
N HIS A 220 -9.53 9.68 6.37
CA HIS A 220 -9.63 9.07 5.05
C HIS A 220 -8.82 7.76 4.95
N ALA A 221 -7.60 7.74 5.49
CA ALA A 221 -6.78 6.54 5.55
C ALA A 221 -7.40 5.47 6.47
N PHE A 222 -7.83 5.87 7.67
CA PHE A 222 -8.38 4.96 8.67
C PHE A 222 -9.65 4.27 8.16
N ALA A 223 -10.64 5.04 7.72
CA ALA A 223 -11.91 4.50 7.23
C ALA A 223 -11.71 3.63 5.98
N GLY A 224 -10.89 4.09 5.03
CA GLY A 224 -10.61 3.33 3.80
C GLY A 224 -9.92 1.99 4.07
N LEU A 225 -8.90 1.97 4.93
CA LEU A 225 -8.18 0.73 5.27
C LEU A 225 -9.00 -0.18 6.18
N CYS A 226 -9.79 0.37 7.11
CA CYS A 226 -10.68 -0.42 7.96
C CYS A 226 -11.78 -1.11 7.14
N ASP A 227 -12.32 -0.42 6.11
CA ASP A 227 -13.25 -1.03 5.15
C ASP A 227 -12.57 -2.15 4.34
N GLY A 228 -11.28 -1.98 4.02
CA GLY A 228 -10.46 -3.05 3.44
C GLY A 228 -10.34 -4.27 4.34
N LEU A 229 -10.09 -4.08 5.65
CA LEU A 229 -10.04 -5.18 6.63
C LEU A 229 -11.42 -5.84 6.83
N ALA A 230 -12.49 -5.05 6.86
CA ALA A 230 -13.86 -5.57 6.91
C ALA A 230 -14.18 -6.41 5.66
N TYR A 231 -13.73 -5.97 4.48
CA TYR A 231 -13.82 -6.74 3.24
C TYR A 231 -13.01 -8.04 3.30
N LEU A 232 -11.80 -8.06 3.86
CA LEU A 232 -11.05 -9.30 4.04
C LEU A 232 -11.80 -10.28 4.95
N MET A 233 -12.45 -9.77 6.00
CA MET A 233 -13.21 -10.60 6.94
C MET A 233 -14.48 -11.18 6.33
N SER A 234 -15.21 -10.43 5.51
CA SER A 234 -16.58 -10.80 5.11
C SER A 234 -16.85 -10.85 3.60
N GLY A 235 -15.96 -10.30 2.78
CA GLY A 235 -16.14 -10.20 1.33
C GLY A 235 -17.03 -9.04 0.89
N ARG A 236 -17.39 -8.12 1.79
CA ARG A 236 -18.24 -6.95 1.49
C ARG A 236 -17.57 -5.63 1.88
N THR A 237 -17.89 -4.57 1.15
CA THR A 237 -17.58 -3.19 1.55
C THR A 237 -18.73 -2.66 2.38
N TYR A 238 -18.40 -1.93 3.43
CA TYR A 238 -19.34 -1.38 4.39
C TYR A 238 -19.23 0.14 4.47
N LEU A 239 -18.29 0.79 3.77
CA LEU A 239 -18.17 2.25 3.81
C LEU A 239 -19.35 2.98 3.11
N SER A 240 -20.08 2.30 2.22
CA SER A 240 -21.30 2.84 1.62
C SER A 240 -22.40 3.04 2.68
N SER A 241 -23.24 4.06 2.49
CA SER A 241 -24.40 4.35 3.34
C SER A 241 -25.50 3.29 3.25
N ASP A 242 -25.51 2.53 2.16
CA ASP A 242 -26.67 1.71 1.78
C ASP A 242 -26.55 0.25 2.27
N VAL A 243 -25.52 -0.05 3.06
CA VAL A 243 -25.24 -1.40 3.54
C VAL A 243 -25.97 -1.63 4.86
N THR A 244 -26.97 -2.48 4.82
CA THR A 244 -27.75 -2.93 5.99
C THR A 244 -27.47 -4.38 6.36
N ASP A 245 -26.88 -5.15 5.45
CA ASP A 245 -26.48 -6.55 5.64
C ASP A 245 -25.04 -6.62 6.14
N TYR A 246 -24.88 -7.05 7.39
CA TYR A 246 -23.59 -7.21 8.05
C TYR A 246 -23.04 -8.65 7.98
N ASP A 247 -23.78 -9.57 7.37
CA ASP A 247 -23.34 -10.95 7.23
C ASP A 247 -22.24 -11.07 6.17
N SER A 248 -21.43 -12.12 6.32
CA SER A 248 -20.44 -12.45 5.31
C SER A 248 -21.09 -12.76 3.96
N ALA A 249 -20.43 -12.37 2.88
CA ALA A 249 -20.85 -12.75 1.54
C ALA A 249 -20.92 -14.29 1.46
N PRO A 250 -21.97 -14.86 0.83
CA PRO A 250 -22.11 -16.30 0.71
C PRO A 250 -20.86 -16.96 0.12
N GLY A 251 -20.36 -18.00 0.79
CA GLY A 251 -19.16 -18.73 0.37
C GLY A 251 -17.84 -17.97 0.59
N TRP A 252 -17.85 -16.79 1.23
CA TRP A 252 -16.62 -16.10 1.57
C TRP A 252 -15.85 -16.84 2.65
N VAL A 253 -14.54 -16.93 2.45
CA VAL A 253 -13.61 -17.41 3.46
C VAL A 253 -12.80 -16.20 3.93
N PRO A 254 -12.86 -15.84 5.23
CA PRO A 254 -12.14 -14.68 5.77
C PRO A 254 -10.64 -14.78 5.49
N ILE A 255 -9.99 -13.64 5.35
CA ILE A 255 -8.55 -13.53 5.12
C ILE A 255 -7.92 -12.71 6.24
N LEU A 256 -6.79 -13.19 6.76
CA LEU A 256 -5.90 -12.43 7.64
C LEU A 256 -4.74 -11.91 6.81
N HIS A 257 -4.38 -10.63 6.98
CA HIS A 257 -3.23 -10.04 6.31
C HIS A 257 -1.92 -10.43 7.00
N ARG A 258 -1.89 -10.40 8.34
CA ARG A 258 -0.76 -10.81 9.22
C ARG A 258 0.53 -10.00 9.10
N ASP A 259 0.63 -9.07 8.15
CA ASP A 259 1.75 -8.13 8.03
C ASP A 259 1.29 -6.69 7.75
N MET A 260 0.30 -6.22 8.52
CA MET A 260 -0.15 -4.84 8.47
C MET A 260 0.93 -3.89 9.01
N LYS A 261 1.47 -3.03 8.13
CA LYS A 261 2.46 -1.99 8.45
C LYS A 261 2.45 -0.87 7.40
N PRO A 262 3.01 0.32 7.69
CA PRO A 262 2.99 1.45 6.77
C PRO A 262 3.67 1.19 5.43
N ASP A 263 4.72 0.37 5.38
CA ASP A 263 5.37 -0.04 4.12
C ASP A 263 4.42 -0.79 3.18
N ASN A 264 3.51 -1.59 3.75
CA ASN A 264 2.54 -2.39 3.01
C ASN A 264 1.25 -1.62 2.67
N VAL A 265 1.18 -0.32 2.99
CA VAL A 265 0.10 0.57 2.56
C VAL A 265 0.64 1.51 1.49
N LEU A 266 0.29 1.26 0.24
CA LEU A 266 0.69 2.07 -0.91
C LEU A 266 -0.28 3.24 -1.12
N ILE A 267 0.24 4.35 -1.66
CA ILE A 267 -0.52 5.55 -1.95
C ILE A 267 -0.69 5.69 -3.46
N ARG A 268 -1.94 5.81 -3.90
CA ARG A 268 -2.31 5.88 -5.33
C ARG A 268 -3.01 7.19 -5.66
N SER A 269 -2.52 7.87 -6.70
CA SER A 269 -3.16 9.05 -7.26
C SER A 269 -4.61 8.79 -7.67
N ARG A 270 -5.42 9.84 -7.64
CA ARG A 270 -6.77 9.80 -8.20
C ARG A 270 -6.69 9.90 -9.72
N GLY A 271 -7.51 9.12 -10.44
CA GLY A 271 -7.59 9.20 -11.90
C GLY A 271 -8.20 10.52 -12.43
N THR A 272 -8.97 11.23 -11.61
CA THR A 272 -9.58 12.52 -12.00
C THR A 272 -8.58 13.66 -11.85
N VAL A 273 -8.08 14.17 -12.99
CA VAL A 273 -7.17 15.33 -13.02
C VAL A 273 -7.77 16.54 -12.30
N GLY A 274 -6.99 17.14 -11.41
CA GLY A 274 -7.37 18.34 -10.65
C GLY A 274 -8.37 18.07 -9.51
N THR A 275 -8.63 16.81 -9.17
CA THR A 275 -9.38 16.52 -7.94
C THR A 275 -8.62 16.97 -6.71
N LYS A 276 -9.34 17.57 -5.77
CA LYS A 276 -8.81 17.96 -4.45
C LYS A 276 -8.97 16.86 -3.40
N ARG A 277 -9.55 15.70 -3.76
CA ARG A 277 -9.69 14.55 -2.87
C ARG A 277 -8.33 13.94 -2.57
N TYR A 278 -8.13 13.46 -1.34
CA TYR A 278 -6.92 12.74 -0.97
C TYR A 278 -6.70 11.49 -1.81
N PHE A 279 -5.43 11.09 -1.96
CA PHE A 279 -5.00 9.86 -2.62
C PHE A 279 -5.62 8.61 -1.98
N TYR A 280 -5.77 7.52 -2.74
CA TYR A 280 -6.20 6.25 -2.15
C TYR A 280 -5.06 5.64 -1.32
N CYS A 281 -5.39 5.10 -0.15
CA CYS A 281 -4.49 4.22 0.61
C CYS A 281 -4.88 2.77 0.29
N VAL A 282 -3.91 1.98 -0.15
CA VAL A 282 -4.12 0.67 -0.75
C VAL A 282 -3.25 -0.35 -0.03
N LEU A 283 -3.87 -1.33 0.61
CA LEU A 283 -3.20 -2.44 1.24
C LEU A 283 -2.57 -3.36 0.19
N SER A 284 -1.31 -3.72 0.41
CA SER A 284 -0.46 -4.48 -0.51
C SER A 284 0.34 -5.55 0.24
N ASP A 285 1.02 -6.40 -0.52
CA ASP A 285 1.85 -7.52 -0.04
C ASP A 285 1.12 -8.55 0.82
N PHE A 286 0.44 -9.46 0.12
CA PHE A 286 -0.31 -10.57 0.70
C PHE A 286 0.57 -11.82 0.88
N GLY A 287 1.90 -11.69 0.86
CA GLY A 287 2.82 -12.83 0.97
C GLY A 287 2.78 -13.57 2.30
N LEU A 288 2.27 -12.93 3.35
CA LEU A 288 1.97 -13.55 4.63
C LEU A 288 0.48 -13.72 4.88
N ALA A 289 -0.39 -13.34 3.96
CA ALA A 289 -1.82 -13.47 4.17
C ALA A 289 -2.25 -14.95 4.16
N CYS A 290 -3.33 -15.27 4.86
CA CYS A 290 -3.92 -16.61 4.82
C CYS A 290 -5.44 -16.58 4.95
N GLU A 291 -6.09 -17.64 4.53
CA GLU A 291 -7.50 -17.87 4.86
C GLU A 291 -7.65 -18.24 6.33
N ASP A 292 -8.55 -17.56 7.05
CA ASP A 292 -8.86 -17.83 8.46
C ASP A 292 -9.87 -18.96 8.58
N ARG A 293 -9.41 -20.18 8.34
CA ARG A 293 -10.25 -21.37 8.42
C ARG A 293 -10.31 -21.88 9.86
N PRO A 294 -11.43 -22.49 10.28
CA PRO A 294 -11.57 -23.00 11.63
C PRO A 294 -10.54 -24.11 11.92
N PRO A 295 -10.15 -24.29 13.19
CA PRO A 295 -9.20 -25.33 13.59
C PRO A 295 -9.62 -26.72 13.11
N GLY A 296 -8.68 -27.48 12.55
CA GLY A 296 -8.92 -28.84 12.06
C GLY A 296 -9.48 -28.90 10.63
N HIS A 297 -9.78 -27.77 10.00
CA HIS A 297 -10.15 -27.76 8.58
C HIS A 297 -8.97 -28.28 7.71
N PRO A 298 -9.21 -29.11 6.67
CA PRO A 298 -8.12 -29.69 5.86
C PRO A 298 -7.19 -28.68 5.18
N LYS A 299 -7.71 -27.48 4.94
CA LYS A 299 -6.99 -26.31 4.38
C LYS A 299 -6.61 -25.25 5.42
N GLU A 300 -6.64 -25.56 6.71
CA GLU A 300 -6.14 -24.63 7.75
C GLU A 300 -4.68 -24.27 7.46
N ASP A 301 -4.38 -22.97 7.49
CA ASP A 301 -3.02 -22.47 7.27
C ASP A 301 -2.05 -23.08 8.29
N ARG A 302 -0.89 -23.56 7.82
CA ARG A 302 0.10 -24.24 8.68
C ARG A 302 0.65 -23.29 9.76
N GLY A 303 0.85 -22.02 9.43
CA GLY A 303 1.32 -21.01 10.38
C GLY A 303 0.29 -20.77 11.48
N GLN A 304 -0.99 -20.67 11.12
CA GLN A 304 -2.11 -20.56 12.06
C GLN A 304 -2.23 -21.81 12.95
N LYS A 305 -2.17 -23.00 12.35
CA LYS A 305 -2.27 -24.28 13.06
C LYS A 305 -1.12 -24.48 14.04
N SER A 306 0.10 -24.13 13.63
CA SER A 306 1.30 -24.24 14.45
C SER A 306 1.53 -23.05 15.37
N ARG A 307 0.78 -21.95 15.20
CA ARG A 307 0.91 -20.69 15.96
C ARG A 307 2.28 -20.04 15.75
N GLY A 308 2.85 -20.23 14.56
CA GLY A 308 4.15 -19.69 14.18
C GLY A 308 4.14 -18.17 14.12
N LYS A 309 5.21 -17.56 14.64
CA LYS A 309 5.44 -16.11 14.52
C LYS A 309 5.61 -15.73 13.05
N CYS A 310 4.90 -14.71 12.61
CA CYS A 310 5.06 -14.10 11.29
C CYS A 310 4.64 -12.63 11.29
N GLY A 311 5.08 -11.89 10.27
CA GLY A 311 4.82 -10.47 10.13
C GLY A 311 5.85 -9.61 10.85
N THR A 312 5.59 -8.31 10.88
CA THR A 312 6.54 -7.32 11.39
C THR A 312 6.37 -7.12 12.90
N LYS A 313 7.38 -7.55 13.67
CA LYS A 313 7.40 -7.53 15.15
C LYS A 313 6.92 -6.23 15.78
N THR A 314 7.30 -5.09 15.21
CA THR A 314 6.92 -3.78 15.74
C THR A 314 5.40 -3.55 15.70
N TYR A 315 4.69 -4.14 14.74
CA TYR A 315 3.25 -3.99 14.57
C TYR A 315 2.43 -5.17 15.10
N TRP A 316 3.05 -6.14 15.76
CA TRP A 316 2.30 -7.18 16.46
C TRP A 316 1.45 -6.58 17.59
N ALA A 317 0.20 -7.01 17.62
CA ALA A 317 -0.76 -6.66 18.66
C ALA A 317 -0.32 -7.22 20.03
N PRO A 318 -0.69 -6.60 21.16
CA PRO A 318 -0.23 -6.99 22.48
C PRO A 318 -0.48 -8.46 22.84
N GLU A 319 -1.58 -9.03 22.37
CA GLU A 319 -1.90 -10.45 22.56
C GLU A 319 -0.93 -11.42 21.86
N LEU A 320 -0.13 -10.94 20.89
CA LEU A 320 0.89 -11.73 20.21
C LEU A 320 2.27 -11.57 20.88
N LEU A 321 2.38 -10.80 21.96
CA LEU A 321 3.63 -10.46 22.63
C LEU A 321 3.73 -11.16 23.99
N TYR A 322 4.97 -11.49 24.36
CA TYR A 322 5.26 -12.05 25.68
C TYR A 322 5.15 -10.99 26.76
N ASN A 323 4.68 -11.38 27.95
CA ASN A 323 4.61 -10.48 29.10
C ASN A 323 5.71 -10.80 30.13
N PRO A 324 6.69 -9.91 30.38
CA PRO A 324 6.92 -8.64 29.69
C PRO A 324 7.69 -8.78 28.36
N TYR A 325 8.41 -9.89 28.17
CA TYR A 325 9.17 -10.33 26.98
C TYR A 325 9.59 -11.81 27.16
N PRO A 326 10.09 -12.51 26.12
CA PRO A 326 10.53 -13.91 26.23
C PRO A 326 11.60 -14.10 27.32
N LYS A 327 11.56 -15.23 28.07
CA LYS A 327 12.40 -15.42 29.26
C LYS A 327 13.84 -15.83 28.94
N ILE A 328 14.08 -16.35 27.75
CA ILE A 328 15.36 -16.97 27.39
C ILE A 328 16.09 -16.08 26.37
N PRO A 329 17.36 -15.72 26.60
CA PRO A 329 18.15 -14.96 25.63
C PRO A 329 18.32 -15.74 24.32
N TYR A 330 18.42 -15.01 23.21
CA TYR A 330 18.69 -15.59 21.89
C TYR A 330 19.97 -16.43 21.93
N PRO A 331 20.07 -17.52 21.15
CA PRO A 331 21.21 -18.44 21.16
C PRO A 331 22.53 -17.85 20.63
N ASP A 332 22.69 -16.53 20.57
CA ASP A 332 23.96 -15.86 20.25
C ASP A 332 25.08 -16.13 21.28
N ARG A 333 24.83 -16.98 22.30
CA ARG A 333 25.82 -17.48 23.27
C ARG A 333 25.74 -18.97 23.59
N LEU A 334 24.99 -19.76 22.82
CA LEU A 334 25.02 -21.21 22.99
C LEU A 334 26.07 -21.79 22.03
N SER A 335 26.97 -22.60 22.59
CA SER A 335 28.01 -23.34 21.87
C SER A 335 27.44 -23.91 20.56
N PRO A 336 28.16 -23.86 19.43
CA PRO A 336 27.75 -24.52 18.19
C PRO A 336 27.35 -26.00 18.38
N ASP A 337 27.74 -26.59 19.51
CA ASP A 337 27.50 -27.99 19.87
C ASP A 337 26.16 -28.25 20.58
N LYS A 338 25.39 -27.22 20.96
CA LYS A 338 24.07 -27.37 21.62
C LYS A 338 23.07 -26.27 21.27
N PRO A 339 22.44 -26.29 20.07
CA PRO A 339 21.25 -25.50 19.82
C PRO A 339 20.08 -26.14 20.58
N GLU A 340 19.90 -25.77 21.85
CA GLU A 340 18.67 -26.12 22.56
C GLU A 340 17.50 -25.47 21.83
N TRP A 341 16.61 -26.32 21.28
CA TRP A 341 15.40 -25.88 20.59
C TRP A 341 14.53 -25.09 21.57
N ASN A 342 14.34 -23.79 21.30
CA ASN A 342 13.48 -22.95 22.13
C ASN A 342 12.18 -22.62 21.37
N PRO A 343 11.02 -23.16 21.78
CA PRO A 343 9.75 -22.87 21.16
C PRO A 343 9.37 -21.38 21.24
N GLU A 344 9.81 -20.64 22.26
CA GLU A 344 9.49 -19.21 22.41
C GLU A 344 10.03 -18.35 21.27
N TYR A 345 11.02 -18.84 20.54
CA TYR A 345 11.59 -18.15 19.40
C TYR A 345 10.65 -18.19 18.18
N TYR A 346 10.00 -19.33 17.94
CA TYR A 346 9.27 -19.60 16.70
C TYR A 346 7.75 -19.43 16.83
N TYR A 347 7.20 -19.43 18.04
CA TYR A 347 5.75 -19.45 18.28
C TYR A 347 5.28 -18.27 19.12
N PHE A 348 4.06 -17.80 18.88
CA PHE A 348 3.44 -16.78 19.73
C PHE A 348 3.18 -17.34 21.16
N PRO A 349 3.15 -16.47 22.19
CA PRO A 349 2.91 -16.89 23.57
C PRO A 349 1.50 -17.45 23.78
N ASP A 350 1.28 -18.18 24.86
CA ASP A 350 -0.05 -18.60 25.36
C ASP A 350 -1.00 -19.17 24.30
N GLN A 351 -0.42 -19.87 23.32
CA GLN A 351 -1.15 -20.47 22.21
C GLN A 351 -1.92 -19.46 21.33
N GLN A 352 -1.50 -18.19 21.35
CA GLN A 352 -2.08 -17.11 20.57
C GLN A 352 -1.71 -17.23 19.09
N LYS A 353 -2.49 -16.58 18.23
CA LYS A 353 -2.26 -16.52 16.79
C LYS A 353 -2.89 -15.26 16.21
N HIS A 354 -2.51 -14.88 14.99
CA HIS A 354 -3.10 -13.74 14.32
C HIS A 354 -4.62 -13.90 14.15
N THR A 355 -5.35 -12.80 14.23
CA THR A 355 -6.80 -12.70 14.02
C THR A 355 -7.13 -11.42 13.26
N ALA A 356 -8.36 -11.26 12.76
CA ALA A 356 -8.79 -10.00 12.14
C ALA A 356 -8.64 -8.80 13.10
N LYS A 357 -8.73 -9.05 14.43
CA LYS A 357 -8.50 -8.05 15.47
C LYS A 357 -7.03 -7.66 15.62
N SER A 358 -6.08 -8.56 15.39
CA SER A 358 -4.65 -8.21 15.44
C SER A 358 -4.25 -7.34 14.25
N ASP A 359 -4.79 -7.62 13.05
CA ASP A 359 -4.65 -6.74 11.88
C ASP A 359 -5.26 -5.35 12.15
N LEU A 360 -6.41 -5.29 12.82
CA LEU A 360 -7.04 -4.03 13.21
C LEU A 360 -6.20 -3.22 14.22
N TRP A 361 -5.57 -3.89 15.19
CA TRP A 361 -4.67 -3.21 16.12
C TRP A 361 -3.49 -2.57 15.40
N ALA A 362 -2.89 -3.31 14.48
CA ALA A 362 -1.81 -2.79 13.66
C ALA A 362 -2.27 -1.56 12.86
N LEU A 363 -3.48 -1.58 12.29
CA LEU A 363 -4.07 -0.40 11.65
C LEU A 363 -4.19 0.79 12.60
N GLY A 364 -4.71 0.59 13.81
CA GLY A 364 -4.78 1.64 14.83
C GLY A 364 -3.39 2.19 15.20
N ALA A 365 -2.39 1.33 15.32
CA ALA A 365 -1.00 1.75 15.54
C ALA A 365 -0.46 2.57 14.36
N MET A 366 -0.72 2.19 13.11
CA MET A 366 -0.35 3.00 11.95
C MET A 366 -0.98 4.40 11.99
N MET A 367 -2.25 4.52 12.37
CA MET A 367 -2.93 5.82 12.47
C MET A 367 -2.33 6.68 13.59
N TYR A 368 -1.95 6.08 14.72
CA TYR A 368 -1.18 6.77 15.76
C TYR A 368 0.16 7.30 15.22
N ASN A 369 0.93 6.45 14.51
CA ASN A 369 2.22 6.88 13.95
C ASN A 369 2.06 7.99 12.90
N LEU A 370 0.97 7.96 12.14
CA LEU A 370 0.63 8.99 11.17
C LEU A 370 0.26 10.32 11.83
N ALA A 371 -0.44 10.29 12.97
CA ALA A 371 -0.76 11.49 13.76
C ALA A 371 0.51 12.06 14.44
N ASP A 372 1.36 11.20 14.97
CA ASP A 372 2.57 11.60 15.70
C ASP A 372 3.65 12.08 14.74
N CYS A 373 4.09 11.26 13.78
CA CYS A 373 5.23 11.52 12.90
C CYS A 373 6.49 12.05 13.64
N GLY A 374 6.58 11.91 14.96
CA GLY A 374 7.64 12.51 15.77
C GLY A 374 8.97 11.79 15.54
N PRO A 375 10.11 12.52 15.61
CA PRO A 375 11.39 11.86 15.72
C PRO A 375 11.46 11.10 17.06
N LEU A 376 12.17 9.98 17.04
CA LEU A 376 12.39 9.13 18.20
C LEU A 376 13.84 9.26 18.63
N SER A 377 14.06 9.40 19.93
CA SER A 377 15.40 9.29 20.50
C SER A 377 15.78 7.82 20.57
N ARG A 378 16.94 7.49 20.00
CA ARG A 378 17.57 6.17 20.12
C ARG A 378 19.03 6.39 20.50
N ASN A 379 19.38 6.02 21.74
CA ASN A 379 20.73 6.26 22.29
C ASN A 379 21.18 7.73 22.18
N GLY A 380 20.26 8.68 22.35
CA GLY A 380 20.53 10.12 22.23
C GLY A 380 20.58 10.65 20.80
N VAL A 381 20.42 9.81 19.78
CA VAL A 381 20.31 10.22 18.38
C VAL A 381 18.83 10.27 17.99
N LEU A 382 18.39 11.40 17.43
CA LEU A 382 17.04 11.52 16.90
C LEU A 382 16.96 10.87 15.51
N GLU A 383 16.07 9.90 15.38
CA GLU A 383 15.80 9.19 14.14
C GLU A 383 14.31 9.28 13.78
N VAL A 384 13.99 9.22 12.49
CA VAL A 384 12.60 9.20 12.01
C VAL A 384 12.24 7.77 11.63
N HIS A 385 11.18 7.23 12.23
CA HIS A 385 10.62 5.92 11.92
C HIS A 385 9.11 5.95 12.05
N ALA A 386 8.37 5.11 11.33
CA ALA A 386 6.93 4.99 11.55
C ALA A 386 6.56 4.11 12.74
N SER A 387 7.41 4.03 13.76
CA SER A 387 7.27 3.14 14.91
C SER A 387 7.21 3.92 16.23
N THR A 388 6.58 5.10 16.21
CA THR A 388 6.50 5.97 17.39
C THR A 388 5.57 5.44 18.47
N HIS A 389 4.66 4.52 18.11
CA HIS A 389 3.84 3.73 19.03
C HIS A 389 4.65 2.79 19.95
N LEU A 390 5.95 2.60 19.71
CA LEU A 390 6.86 1.84 20.57
C LEU A 390 7.55 2.73 21.62
N LEU A 391 7.86 2.14 22.77
CA LEU A 391 8.70 2.74 23.81
C LEU A 391 10.18 2.53 23.50
N TRP A 392 10.81 3.51 22.84
CA TRP A 392 12.22 3.41 22.49
C TRP A 392 13.15 3.67 23.69
N ASP A 393 12.85 4.71 24.46
CA ASP A 393 13.53 5.05 25.71
C ASP A 393 12.88 4.23 26.84
N GLY A 394 13.45 3.06 27.15
CA GLY A 394 12.88 2.14 28.15
C GLY A 394 13.34 0.69 28.02
N LYS A 395 14.01 0.34 26.91
CA LYS A 395 14.61 -0.98 26.73
C LYS A 395 15.68 -1.24 27.81
N PRO A 396 15.56 -2.31 28.62
CA PRO A 396 16.62 -2.74 29.52
C PRO A 396 17.96 -2.93 28.79
N SER A 397 19.07 -2.58 29.45
CA SER A 397 20.42 -2.65 28.86
C SER A 397 20.88 -4.08 28.57
N ASN A 398 20.37 -5.05 29.34
CA ASN A 398 20.74 -6.47 29.26
C ASN A 398 19.95 -7.27 28.21
N ILE A 399 19.00 -6.67 27.49
CA ILE A 399 18.22 -7.35 26.44
C ILE A 399 18.46 -6.74 25.06
N SER A 400 18.41 -7.57 24.01
CA SER A 400 18.50 -7.10 22.63
C SER A 400 17.21 -6.36 22.23
N TRP A 401 17.30 -5.52 21.19
CA TRP A 401 16.13 -4.87 20.61
C TRP A 401 15.10 -5.89 20.10
N ASP A 402 15.58 -7.01 19.55
CA ASP A 402 14.73 -8.04 18.97
C ASP A 402 13.89 -8.77 20.03
N ILE A 403 14.47 -9.07 21.20
CA ILE A 403 13.73 -9.61 22.36
C ILE A 403 12.74 -8.59 22.91
N TYR A 404 13.17 -7.33 23.01
CA TYR A 404 12.33 -6.28 23.57
C TYR A 404 11.07 -6.03 22.73
N GLN A 405 11.19 -6.06 21.40
CA GLN A 405 10.06 -5.88 20.48
C GLN A 405 9.02 -7.01 20.56
N ASP A 406 9.43 -8.21 20.97
CA ASP A 406 8.57 -9.37 21.25
C ASP A 406 7.82 -9.23 22.60
N GLY A 407 8.11 -8.18 23.36
CA GLY A 407 7.56 -7.93 24.69
C GLY A 407 6.46 -6.88 24.74
N THR A 408 5.45 -7.09 25.58
CA THR A 408 4.37 -6.11 25.85
C THR A 408 4.90 -4.78 26.37
N ILE A 409 6.00 -4.79 27.12
CA ILE A 409 6.63 -3.59 27.69
C ILE A 409 7.14 -2.62 26.62
N SER A 410 7.35 -3.08 25.39
CA SER A 410 7.77 -2.21 24.29
C SER A 410 6.64 -1.36 23.70
N ARG A 411 5.39 -1.54 24.14
CA ARG A 411 4.20 -0.87 23.59
C ARG A 411 3.76 0.31 24.45
N LYS A 412 3.42 1.42 23.79
CA LYS A 412 2.76 2.57 24.43
C LYS A 412 1.25 2.36 24.49
N THR A 413 0.61 3.05 25.43
CA THR A 413 -0.81 3.41 25.28
C THR A 413 -0.94 4.43 24.16
N LEU A 414 -1.78 4.12 23.17
CA LEU A 414 -1.90 4.92 21.95
C LEU A 414 -3.01 5.97 22.11
N ASP A 415 -2.61 7.14 22.61
CA ASP A 415 -3.51 8.28 22.82
C ASP A 415 -2.93 9.54 22.17
N ILE A 416 -3.52 9.95 21.05
CA ILE A 416 -3.03 11.10 20.30
C ILE A 416 -3.29 12.44 21.01
N ASN A 417 -4.16 12.49 22.02
CA ASN A 417 -4.40 13.72 22.80
C ASN A 417 -3.19 14.06 23.70
N LYS A 418 -2.27 13.11 23.89
CA LYS A 418 -1.02 13.30 24.63
C LYS A 418 0.13 13.79 23.75
N LEU A 419 -0.08 13.87 22.43
CA LEU A 419 0.93 14.36 21.51
C LEU A 419 1.12 15.87 21.67
N LYS A 420 2.37 16.31 21.60
CA LYS A 420 2.72 17.74 21.59
C LYS A 420 2.61 18.27 20.17
N LEU A 421 1.43 18.78 19.83
CA LEU A 421 1.07 19.29 18.52
C LEU A 421 0.74 20.78 18.60
N ASN A 422 0.97 21.51 17.50
CA ASN A 422 0.56 22.90 17.34
C ASN A 422 -0.96 23.01 17.29
N LYS A 423 -1.60 22.09 16.57
CA LYS A 423 -3.05 21.95 16.54
C LYS A 423 -3.43 20.57 17.06
N PRO A 424 -4.16 20.49 18.19
CA PRO A 424 -4.62 19.21 18.68
C PRO A 424 -5.61 18.60 17.68
N TYR A 425 -5.51 17.29 17.49
CA TYR A 425 -6.53 16.51 16.79
C TYR A 425 -7.82 16.44 17.61
N THR A 426 -8.95 16.13 16.96
CA THR A 426 -10.20 15.95 17.69
C THR A 426 -10.13 14.76 18.66
N SER A 427 -10.89 14.87 19.75
CA SER A 427 -11.06 13.74 20.69
C SER A 427 -11.66 12.51 20.01
N PHE A 428 -12.52 12.70 19.01
CA PHE A 428 -13.12 11.61 18.23
C PHE A 428 -12.07 10.75 17.49
N LEU A 429 -11.02 11.38 16.94
CA LEU A 429 -9.95 10.62 16.31
C LEU A 429 -9.13 9.85 17.36
N SER A 430 -8.90 10.45 18.53
CA SER A 430 -8.27 9.76 19.66
C SER A 430 -9.11 8.56 20.11
N ASP A 431 -10.42 8.72 20.23
CA ASP A 431 -11.33 7.65 20.61
C ASP A 431 -11.35 6.51 19.58
N ALA A 432 -11.29 6.84 18.28
CA ALA A 432 -11.18 5.84 17.21
C ALA A 432 -9.87 5.04 17.31
N ILE A 433 -8.72 5.70 17.48
CA ILE A 433 -7.43 5.03 17.62
C ILE A 433 -7.40 4.16 18.88
N LYS A 434 -7.89 4.67 20.01
CA LYS A 434 -8.02 3.92 21.26
C LYS A 434 -8.91 2.70 21.09
N LEU A 435 -10.05 2.85 20.42
CA LEU A 435 -11.00 1.75 20.18
C LEU A 435 -10.36 0.61 19.39
N ALA A 436 -9.65 0.94 18.30
CA ALA A 436 -8.93 -0.06 17.49
C ALA A 436 -7.75 -0.70 18.24
N THR A 437 -7.20 -0.03 19.25
CA THR A 437 -5.97 -0.47 19.97
C THR A 437 -6.23 -1.00 21.38
N ARG A 438 -7.50 -1.24 21.75
CA ARG A 438 -7.89 -1.86 23.03
C ARG A 438 -7.34 -3.29 23.17
N GLU A 439 -7.41 -3.80 24.39
CA GLU A 439 -7.24 -5.21 24.71
C GLU A 439 -8.15 -6.10 23.83
N LEU A 440 -7.67 -7.28 23.46
CA LEU A 440 -8.31 -8.17 22.47
C LEU A 440 -9.82 -8.38 22.67
N HIS A 441 -10.25 -8.59 23.92
CA HIS A 441 -11.66 -8.86 24.26
C HIS A 441 -12.56 -7.61 24.20
N LYS A 442 -12.00 -6.41 24.31
CA LYS A 442 -12.72 -5.11 24.21
C LYS A 442 -12.57 -4.47 22.83
N ARG A 443 -11.63 -4.95 22.01
CA ARG A 443 -11.40 -4.46 20.65
C ARG A 443 -12.54 -4.96 19.75
N PRO A 444 -13.20 -4.09 18.97
CA PRO A 444 -14.17 -4.55 17.98
C PRO A 444 -13.47 -5.37 16.89
N ASP A 445 -14.23 -6.18 16.16
CA ASP A 445 -13.79 -6.67 14.85
C ASP A 445 -13.79 -5.53 13.81
N PRO A 446 -13.18 -5.72 12.63
CA PRO A 446 -13.14 -4.69 11.58
C PRO A 446 -14.50 -4.15 11.10
N ILE A 447 -15.58 -4.96 11.07
CA ILE A 447 -16.92 -4.48 10.66
C ILE A 447 -17.48 -3.57 11.74
N SER A 448 -17.50 -4.05 12.98
CA SER A 448 -17.94 -3.30 14.15
C SER A 448 -17.14 -2.00 14.31
N MET A 449 -15.83 -2.04 14.04
CA MET A 449 -14.98 -0.85 14.06
C MET A 449 -15.39 0.15 12.97
N LEU A 450 -15.66 -0.31 11.74
CA LEU A 450 -16.04 0.60 10.67
C LEU A 450 -17.36 1.32 10.98
N MET A 451 -18.32 0.66 11.61
CA MET A 451 -19.56 1.31 12.06
C MET A 451 -19.27 2.39 13.10
N ALA A 452 -18.45 2.09 14.10
CA ALA A 452 -18.00 3.08 15.07
C ALA A 452 -17.24 4.25 14.40
N LEU A 453 -16.41 3.98 13.39
CA LEU A 453 -15.71 5.02 12.63
C LEU A 453 -16.69 5.95 11.90
N LYS A 454 -17.75 5.42 11.29
CA LYS A 454 -18.78 6.25 10.64
C LYS A 454 -19.41 7.22 11.63
N ASP A 455 -19.79 6.73 12.81
CA ASP A 455 -20.41 7.57 13.85
C ASP A 455 -19.44 8.64 14.36
N LEU A 456 -18.18 8.27 14.65
CA LEU A 456 -17.15 9.20 15.10
C LEU A 456 -16.79 10.24 14.02
N MET A 457 -16.74 9.84 12.74
CA MET A 457 -16.52 10.75 11.62
C MET A 457 -17.68 11.73 11.42
N ASN A 458 -18.92 11.27 11.57
CA ASN A 458 -20.10 12.12 11.51
C ASN A 458 -20.08 13.15 12.64
N ASN A 459 -19.81 12.71 13.87
CA ASN A 459 -19.76 13.58 15.05
C ASN A 459 -18.60 14.59 15.02
N SER A 460 -17.49 14.24 14.37
CA SER A 460 -16.33 15.13 14.22
C SER A 460 -16.44 16.11 13.03
N GLY A 461 -17.44 15.95 12.16
CA GLY A 461 -17.58 16.74 10.92
C GLY A 461 -16.57 16.36 9.82
N PHE A 462 -15.84 15.25 10.00
CA PHE A 462 -14.89 14.71 9.02
C PHE A 462 -15.52 13.61 8.15
N ILE A 463 -16.68 13.91 7.55
CA ILE A 463 -17.32 13.00 6.60
C ILE A 463 -16.59 12.96 5.24
N ASN A 464 -16.88 11.93 4.45
CA ASN A 464 -16.30 11.72 3.10
C ASN A 464 -16.58 12.87 2.11
N HIS A 465 -17.59 13.69 2.38
CA HIS A 465 -17.97 14.85 1.60
C HIS A 465 -17.52 16.14 2.29
N ILE A 466 -16.81 17.00 1.58
CA ILE A 466 -16.47 18.31 2.13
C ILE A 466 -17.74 19.17 2.16
N PRO A 467 -18.09 19.77 3.32
CA PRO A 467 -19.21 20.69 3.38
C PRO A 467 -18.99 21.86 2.42
N LYS A 468 -20.08 22.31 1.78
CA LYS A 468 -20.05 23.41 0.80
C LYS A 468 -19.44 24.66 1.47
N GLY A 469 -18.38 25.22 0.88
CA GLY A 469 -17.69 26.42 1.38
C GLY A 469 -16.39 26.16 2.15
N HIS A 470 -16.03 24.91 2.44
CA HIS A 470 -14.75 24.59 3.06
C HIS A 470 -13.67 24.28 2.00
N GLU A 471 -12.47 24.80 2.19
CA GLU A 471 -11.33 24.38 1.40
C GLU A 471 -10.88 22.97 1.81
N HIS A 472 -10.47 22.17 0.82
CA HIS A 472 -9.80 20.90 1.10
C HIS A 472 -8.50 21.21 1.84
N GLU A 473 -8.36 20.75 3.08
CA GLU A 473 -7.06 20.62 3.71
C GLU A 473 -6.25 19.64 2.85
N GLN A 474 -5.27 20.12 2.10
CA GLN A 474 -4.52 19.27 1.16
C GLN A 474 -3.29 18.71 1.86
N LEU A 475 -2.90 17.49 1.48
CA LEU A 475 -1.55 17.04 1.79
C LEU A 475 -0.57 17.98 1.07
N PRO A 476 0.47 18.46 1.76
CA PRO A 476 1.44 19.34 1.12
C PRO A 476 2.16 18.58 0.00
N SER A 477 2.52 19.29 -1.08
CA SER A 477 3.10 18.68 -2.28
C SER A 477 4.43 17.95 -2.02
N TRP A 478 5.15 18.32 -0.96
CA TRP A 478 6.40 17.66 -0.55
C TRP A 478 6.19 16.33 0.18
N ALA A 479 4.99 16.08 0.73
CA ALA A 479 4.74 14.92 1.58
C ALA A 479 4.63 13.61 0.80
N THR A 480 4.26 13.69 -0.48
CA THR A 480 4.26 12.55 -1.39
C THR A 480 5.06 12.88 -2.64
N ARG A 481 5.92 11.96 -3.07
CA ARG A 481 6.61 12.09 -4.36
C ARG A 481 5.86 11.29 -5.40
N VAL A 482 5.65 11.86 -6.59
CA VAL A 482 5.14 11.11 -7.72
C VAL A 482 6.30 10.33 -8.35
N HIS A 483 6.15 9.01 -8.38
CA HIS A 483 7.02 8.09 -9.08
C HIS A 483 6.47 7.89 -10.49
N ASP A 484 7.06 8.59 -11.45
CA ASP A 484 6.76 8.37 -12.86
C ASP A 484 7.87 7.53 -13.50
N TYR A 485 7.50 6.32 -13.89
CA TYR A 485 8.39 5.37 -14.58
C TYR A 485 8.01 5.18 -16.04
N HIS A 486 7.02 5.91 -16.58
CA HIS A 486 6.59 5.76 -17.97
C HIS A 486 7.68 6.14 -18.96
N SER A 487 8.59 7.04 -18.55
CA SER A 487 9.70 7.55 -19.34
C SER A 487 11.01 6.78 -19.17
N LEU A 488 11.10 5.88 -18.20
CA LEU A 488 12.31 5.09 -18.04
C LEU A 488 12.44 4.11 -19.21
N PRO A 489 13.65 3.96 -19.77
CA PRO A 489 13.89 2.96 -20.79
C PRO A 489 13.73 1.55 -20.20
N PRO A 490 13.33 0.55 -21.01
CA PRO A 490 13.35 -0.84 -20.59
C PRO A 490 14.75 -1.26 -20.11
N ILE A 491 14.81 -1.97 -19.01
CA ILE A 491 16.00 -2.66 -18.51
C ILE A 491 16.12 -3.98 -19.27
N ASP A 492 17.35 -4.35 -19.65
CA ASP A 492 17.62 -5.62 -20.34
C ASP A 492 17.18 -6.80 -19.45
N PRO A 493 16.20 -7.62 -19.89
CA PRO A 493 15.74 -8.76 -19.12
C PRO A 493 16.83 -9.81 -18.89
N LYS A 494 17.90 -9.84 -19.69
CA LYS A 494 19.04 -10.77 -19.51
C LYS A 494 19.78 -10.58 -18.18
N LEU A 495 19.63 -9.41 -17.54
CA LEU A 495 20.18 -9.15 -16.20
C LEU A 495 19.46 -9.94 -15.10
N PHE A 496 18.28 -10.48 -15.39
CA PHE A 496 17.46 -11.24 -14.47
C PHE A 496 17.13 -12.58 -15.13
N PRO A 497 18.13 -13.50 -15.20
CA PRO A 497 17.94 -14.78 -15.85
C PRO A 497 16.67 -15.45 -15.32
N GLU A 498 15.88 -15.97 -16.26
CA GLU A 498 14.75 -16.82 -15.96
C GLU A 498 15.31 -18.15 -15.45
N ASN A 499 15.65 -18.22 -14.16
CA ASN A 499 15.78 -19.50 -13.49
C ASN A 499 14.36 -20.05 -13.32
#